data_AF-A0A2D9K8D9-F1
#
_entry.id   AF-A0A2D9K8D9-F1
#
_cell.length_a   1.000
_cell.length_b   1.000
_cell.length_c   1.000
_cell.angle_alpha   90.00
_cell.angle_beta   90.00
_cell.angle_gamma   90.00
#
_symmetry.space_group_name_H-M   'P 1'
#
loop_
_entity.id
_entity.type
_entity.pdbx_description
1 polymer ?
#
loop_
_entity_poly.entity_id
_entity_poly.type
_entity_poly.pdbx_seq_one_letter_code
_entity_poly.pdbx_strand_id
1 'polypeptide(L)'
;MFVRLTARHFAIATVSLLALATTIGAGSTVAQDGASPRAVPEGFVVPGPAPTNAPPADAAAPEGSAAETDGDSAAGNGAPADPMSFARGGEKGTTDWPCVQRRVESITPAQIWAGPDLALADTVERTTEMRALIDRVVARRLPLDEAEALVRAHVADLPEAEREAAATALFVDMLARLNNERSEVMGGIERYGAKQKALAAKLRAQSADFAEVQRSPASSNNDIENARQALLWDTRIFNERRESLTYVCEVPILIEQRAFGLARAIAGAL
;
A
#
# COMPACT_ATOMS: atom_id res chain seq x y z
N MET A 1 -23.95 -12.47 67.36
CA MET A 1 -22.85 -12.31 68.35
C MET A 1 -21.78 -11.44 67.68
N PHE A 2 -22.00 -10.12 67.67
CA PHE A 2 -21.27 -9.09 68.41
C PHE A 2 -19.82 -8.84 67.95
N VAL A 3 -19.70 -7.71 67.22
CA VAL A 3 -18.57 -6.78 67.04
C VAL A 3 -17.53 -6.83 68.16
N ARG A 4 -16.23 -6.73 67.81
CA ARG A 4 -15.24 -5.95 68.58
C ARG A 4 -14.15 -5.36 67.68
N LEU A 5 -14.28 -4.05 67.42
CA LEU A 5 -13.14 -3.11 67.30
C LEU A 5 -12.40 -3.09 68.64
N THR A 6 -11.06 -2.98 68.62
CA THR A 6 -10.31 -2.16 69.58
C THR A 6 -8.94 -1.76 69.03
N ALA A 7 -8.72 -0.45 69.02
CA ALA A 7 -7.48 0.25 68.72
C ALA A 7 -6.51 0.28 69.91
N ARG A 8 -5.19 0.37 69.64
CA ARG A 8 -4.16 0.91 70.56
C ARG A 8 -3.05 1.58 69.73
N HIS A 9 -2.95 2.92 69.80
CA HIS A 9 -1.98 3.74 70.56
C HIS A 9 -0.58 3.81 69.90
N PHE A 10 -0.24 4.94 69.26
CA PHE A 10 0.42 6.16 69.81
C PHE A 10 1.95 6.10 69.68
N ALA A 11 2.50 6.86 68.73
CA ALA A 11 3.87 7.36 68.80
C ALA A 11 3.94 8.71 68.06
N ILE A 12 4.03 9.77 68.86
CA ILE A 12 4.28 11.14 68.46
C ILE A 12 5.74 11.26 68.03
N ALA A 13 6.00 11.78 66.83
CA ALA A 13 7.30 12.33 66.46
C ALA A 13 7.06 13.70 65.82
N THR A 14 7.27 14.72 66.63
CA THR A 14 7.37 16.13 66.28
C THR A 14 8.50 16.34 65.26
N VAL A 15 8.18 16.88 64.07
CA VAL A 15 9.18 17.44 63.15
C VAL A 15 8.84 18.91 62.93
N SER A 16 9.79 19.74 63.32
CA SER A 16 9.75 21.20 63.33
C SER A 16 9.62 21.80 61.94
N LEU A 17 8.86 22.90 61.88
CA LEU A 17 8.80 23.90 60.82
C LEU A 17 10.20 24.39 60.41
N LEU A 18 10.47 24.39 59.11
CA LEU A 18 11.32 25.39 58.46
C LEU A 18 10.62 25.84 57.16
N ALA A 19 10.05 27.03 57.18
CA ALA A 19 9.44 27.66 56.02
C ALA A 19 10.54 28.29 55.14
N LEU A 20 10.75 27.74 53.94
CA LEU A 20 11.53 28.40 52.89
C LEU A 20 10.57 29.20 52.00
N ALA A 21 10.61 30.52 52.13
CA ALA A 21 9.97 31.46 51.24
C ALA A 21 10.63 31.37 49.85
N THR A 22 9.88 30.92 48.84
CA THR A 22 10.29 31.02 47.44
C THR A 22 9.71 32.31 46.85
N THR A 23 10.61 33.15 46.37
CA THR A 23 10.35 34.41 45.68
C THR A 23 9.74 34.13 44.30
N ILE A 24 8.58 34.73 44.05
CA ILE A 24 7.94 34.77 42.72
C ILE A 24 8.77 35.72 41.84
N GLY A 25 9.59 35.15 40.96
CA GLY A 25 10.22 35.90 39.87
C GLY A 25 9.19 36.20 38.78
N ALA A 26 8.98 37.48 38.50
CA ALA A 26 8.19 37.94 37.36
C ALA A 26 8.85 37.46 36.06
N GLY A 27 8.21 36.53 35.35
CA GLY A 27 8.59 36.16 34.00
C GLY A 27 8.21 37.27 33.03
N SER A 28 9.21 37.92 32.43
CA SER A 28 9.01 38.82 31.30
C SER A 28 8.38 38.06 30.14
N THR A 29 7.22 38.51 29.69
CA THR A 29 6.62 38.13 28.41
C THR A 29 7.55 38.58 27.29
N VAL A 30 8.24 37.65 26.63
CA VAL A 30 8.89 37.91 25.35
C VAL A 30 7.78 37.89 24.29
N ALA A 31 7.47 39.07 23.76
CA ALA A 31 6.66 39.24 22.57
C ALA A 31 7.33 38.47 21.40
N GLN A 32 6.56 37.63 20.72
CA GLN A 32 6.98 37.04 19.44
C GLN A 32 6.96 38.15 18.38
N ASP A 33 8.14 38.64 18.02
CA ASP A 33 8.34 39.51 16.87
C ASP A 33 7.98 38.78 15.57
N GLY A 34 7.42 39.57 14.65
CA GLY A 34 6.73 39.12 13.46
C GLY A 34 7.57 38.24 12.54
N ALA A 35 6.87 37.26 11.94
CA ALA A 35 7.38 36.44 10.86
C ALA A 35 7.85 37.32 9.69
N SER A 36 9.16 37.51 9.59
CA SER A 36 9.77 38.04 8.37
C SER A 36 9.64 37.00 7.25
N PRO A 37 9.41 37.41 5.99
CA PRO A 37 9.28 36.48 4.87
C PRO A 37 10.54 35.63 4.74
N ARG A 38 10.41 34.30 4.83
CA ARG A 38 11.54 33.41 4.58
C ARG A 38 11.82 33.39 3.07
N ALA A 39 13.05 33.73 2.69
CA ALA A 39 13.48 33.71 1.30
C ALA A 39 13.36 32.30 0.71
N VAL A 40 12.96 32.22 -0.55
CA VAL A 40 12.89 30.96 -1.32
C VAL A 40 14.32 30.46 -1.53
N PRO A 41 14.63 29.19 -1.20
CA PRO A 41 15.96 28.63 -1.44
C PRO A 41 16.28 28.62 -2.95
N GLU A 42 17.51 28.98 -3.32
CA GLU A 42 17.99 28.77 -4.69
C GLU A 42 18.01 27.26 -5.00
N GLY A 43 17.36 26.88 -6.10
CA GLY A 43 17.16 25.47 -6.49
C GLY A 43 15.70 25.02 -6.62
N PHE A 44 14.72 25.92 -6.49
CA PHE A 44 13.32 25.63 -6.81
C PHE A 44 13.13 25.36 -8.31
N VAL A 45 13.16 24.08 -8.70
CA VAL A 45 12.83 23.65 -10.06
C VAL A 45 11.34 23.33 -10.11
N VAL A 46 10.58 24.15 -10.85
CA VAL A 46 9.22 23.82 -11.28
C VAL A 46 9.27 22.50 -12.06
N PRO A 47 8.34 21.56 -11.84
CA PRO A 47 8.37 20.26 -12.51
C PRO A 47 8.61 20.41 -14.02
N GLY A 48 9.64 19.73 -14.52
CA GLY A 48 9.95 19.65 -15.95
C GLY A 48 8.81 19.03 -16.77
N PRO A 49 8.96 19.01 -18.11
CA PRO A 49 7.89 18.62 -19.02
C PRO A 49 7.32 17.23 -18.69
N ALA A 50 6.05 17.03 -19.05
CA ALA A 50 5.30 15.82 -18.77
C ALA A 50 6.05 14.55 -19.24
N PRO A 51 5.92 13.43 -18.53
CA PRO A 51 6.51 12.16 -18.96
C PRO A 51 6.04 11.82 -20.38
N THR A 52 6.93 11.21 -21.17
CA THR A 52 6.83 10.92 -22.62
C THR A 52 5.61 10.11 -23.08
N ASN A 53 4.69 9.77 -22.17
CA ASN A 53 3.43 9.07 -22.45
C ASN A 53 2.19 9.96 -22.22
N ALA A 54 2.34 11.26 -21.96
CA ALA A 54 1.21 12.18 -21.94
C ALA A 54 0.74 12.47 -23.39
N PRO A 55 -0.55 12.34 -23.71
CA PRO A 55 -1.03 12.74 -25.03
C PRO A 55 -0.83 14.26 -25.23
N PRO A 56 -0.52 14.71 -26.46
CA PRO A 56 -0.36 16.13 -26.76
C PRO A 56 -1.65 16.89 -26.46
N ALA A 57 -1.51 18.12 -25.95
CA ALA A 57 -2.61 18.94 -25.44
C ALA A 57 -3.61 19.41 -26.51
N ASP A 58 -3.34 19.15 -27.80
CA ASP A 58 -4.11 19.70 -28.93
C ASP A 58 -4.74 18.61 -29.81
N ALA A 59 -5.30 17.56 -29.22
CA ALA A 59 -6.19 16.64 -29.93
C ALA A 59 -7.64 16.94 -29.58
N ALA A 60 -8.20 17.98 -30.20
CA ALA A 60 -9.63 18.12 -30.35
C ALA A 60 -10.20 16.81 -30.95
N ALA A 61 -11.18 16.24 -30.28
CA ALA A 61 -11.92 15.10 -30.79
C ALA A 61 -12.60 15.47 -32.11
N PRO A 62 -12.54 14.65 -33.18
CA PRO A 62 -13.60 14.63 -34.15
C PRO A 62 -14.72 13.72 -33.61
N GLU A 63 -15.91 14.29 -33.64
CA GLU A 63 -17.19 13.62 -33.43
C GLU A 63 -17.41 12.48 -34.42
N GLY A 64 -18.37 11.63 -34.07
CA GLY A 64 -18.62 10.32 -34.66
C GLY A 64 -18.79 10.28 -36.18
N SER A 65 -18.42 9.14 -36.73
CA SER A 65 -19.17 8.50 -37.81
C SER A 65 -18.97 7.00 -37.69
N ALA A 66 -20.02 6.32 -37.26
CA ALA A 66 -20.16 4.89 -37.45
C ALA A 66 -20.14 4.60 -38.97
N ALA A 67 -19.34 3.62 -39.37
CA ALA A 67 -19.49 2.94 -40.65
C ALA A 67 -19.06 1.49 -40.44
N GLU A 68 -20.05 0.69 -40.03
CA GLU A 68 -20.09 -0.75 -40.20
C GLU A 68 -19.90 -1.05 -41.69
N THR A 69 -18.89 -1.85 -42.02
CA THR A 69 -18.85 -2.57 -43.30
C THR A 69 -18.36 -3.98 -43.02
N ASP A 70 -19.31 -4.91 -42.98
CA ASP A 70 -19.09 -6.32 -43.25
C ASP A 70 -18.50 -6.45 -44.66
N GLY A 71 -17.45 -7.26 -44.78
CA GLY A 71 -16.73 -7.47 -46.02
C GLY A 71 -15.88 -8.73 -45.94
N ASP A 72 -16.56 -9.88 -46.01
CA ASP A 72 -15.97 -11.17 -46.33
C ASP A 72 -15.28 -11.11 -47.69
N SER A 73 -14.00 -11.47 -47.78
CA SER A 73 -13.33 -11.97 -48.99
C SER A 73 -11.92 -12.48 -48.68
N ALA A 74 -11.76 -13.79 -48.84
CA ALA A 74 -10.50 -14.50 -48.89
C ALA A 74 -9.64 -14.10 -50.12
N ALA A 75 -8.32 -13.98 -49.94
CA ALA A 75 -7.28 -14.67 -50.73
C ALA A 75 -5.91 -13.96 -50.64
N GLY A 76 -4.88 -14.73 -50.26
CA GLY A 76 -3.53 -14.68 -50.83
C GLY A 76 -2.66 -13.44 -50.59
N ASN A 77 -1.80 -13.50 -49.59
CA ASN A 77 -0.34 -13.55 -49.80
C ASN A 77 0.37 -13.76 -48.46
N GLY A 78 1.31 -14.71 -48.43
CA GLY A 78 2.09 -15.05 -47.26
C GLY A 78 3.00 -13.90 -46.82
N ALA A 79 2.50 -13.07 -45.91
CA ALA A 79 3.34 -12.34 -44.98
C ALA A 79 3.55 -13.23 -43.75
N PRO A 80 4.76 -13.34 -43.18
CA PRO A 80 4.92 -14.01 -41.90
C PRO A 80 4.01 -13.30 -40.89
N ALA A 81 3.14 -14.07 -40.24
CA ALA A 81 2.31 -13.57 -39.16
C ALA A 81 3.22 -12.81 -38.18
N ASP A 82 2.95 -11.53 -37.97
CA ASP A 82 3.69 -10.73 -37.00
C ASP A 82 3.61 -11.46 -35.66
N PRO A 83 4.74 -11.95 -35.10
CA PRO A 83 4.75 -12.65 -33.83
C PRO A 83 4.37 -11.72 -32.67
N MET A 84 3.96 -10.48 -32.91
CA MET A 84 3.41 -9.55 -31.93
C MET A 84 1.92 -9.27 -32.13
N SER A 85 1.22 -9.93 -33.08
CA SER A 85 -0.22 -9.68 -33.32
C SER A 85 -1.13 -10.07 -32.15
N PHE A 86 -0.63 -10.88 -31.21
CA PHE A 86 -1.32 -11.24 -29.96
C PHE A 86 -1.02 -10.27 -28.81
N ALA A 87 -0.04 -9.37 -28.96
CA ALA A 87 0.26 -8.35 -27.97
C ALA A 87 -0.77 -7.23 -28.06
N ARG A 88 -1.86 -7.34 -27.29
CA ARG A 88 -2.72 -6.18 -27.02
C ARG A 88 -1.88 -5.12 -26.31
N GLY A 89 -1.80 -3.92 -26.90
CA GLY A 89 -1.23 -2.76 -26.24
C GLY A 89 -1.88 -2.56 -24.87
N GLY A 90 -1.07 -2.25 -23.85
CA GLY A 90 -1.55 -2.02 -22.50
C GLY A 90 -2.69 -1.00 -22.51
N GLU A 91 -3.78 -1.34 -21.85
CA GLU A 91 -4.95 -0.48 -21.72
C GLU A 91 -4.50 0.92 -21.26
N LYS A 92 -4.93 1.96 -21.99
CA LYS A 92 -4.63 3.36 -21.63
C LYS A 92 -5.04 3.56 -20.17
N GLY A 93 -4.20 4.24 -19.38
CA GLY A 93 -4.26 4.35 -17.91
C GLY A 93 -5.57 4.89 -17.32
N THR A 94 -6.61 4.05 -17.35
CA THR A 94 -7.92 4.28 -16.74
C THR A 94 -8.00 3.68 -15.33
N THR A 95 -7.05 2.82 -14.94
CA THR A 95 -7.03 2.24 -13.59
C THR A 95 -6.40 3.20 -12.58
N ASP A 96 -6.93 3.25 -11.35
CA ASP A 96 -6.33 3.94 -10.20
C ASP A 96 -5.10 3.23 -9.62
N TRP A 97 -4.61 2.22 -10.34
CA TRP A 97 -3.41 1.48 -10.02
C TRP A 97 -2.15 2.32 -10.27
N PRO A 98 -1.38 2.67 -9.22
CA PRO A 98 -0.24 3.56 -9.31
C PRO A 98 1.10 2.83 -9.53
N CYS A 99 1.16 1.50 -9.40
CA CYS A 99 2.41 0.75 -9.45
C CYS A 99 2.88 0.49 -10.89
N VAL A 100 4.20 0.37 -11.08
CA VAL A 100 4.83 0.06 -12.38
C VAL A 100 4.42 -1.34 -12.88
N GLN A 101 4.29 -2.31 -11.97
CA GLN A 101 3.83 -3.65 -12.30
C GLN A 101 2.35 -3.63 -12.65
N ARG A 102 1.93 -4.42 -13.64
CA ARG A 102 0.50 -4.57 -13.97
C ARG A 102 -0.24 -5.20 -12.80
N ARG A 103 -1.46 -4.72 -12.53
CA ARG A 103 -2.36 -5.36 -11.58
C ARG A 103 -2.78 -6.74 -12.10
N VAL A 104 -2.43 -7.79 -11.35
CA VAL A 104 -2.87 -9.17 -11.56
C VAL A 104 -3.77 -9.53 -10.39
N GLU A 105 -4.97 -10.07 -10.62
CA GLU A 105 -5.98 -10.27 -9.56
C GLU A 105 -5.53 -11.27 -8.48
N SER A 106 -5.09 -12.45 -8.91
CA SER A 106 -4.76 -13.55 -8.00
C SER A 106 -3.59 -14.36 -8.52
N ILE A 107 -2.89 -14.98 -7.58
CA ILE A 107 -1.91 -16.03 -7.85
C ILE A 107 -2.69 -17.32 -8.05
N THR A 108 -2.60 -17.90 -9.24
CA THR A 108 -3.29 -19.15 -9.56
C THR A 108 -2.48 -20.34 -9.08
N PRO A 109 -3.13 -21.44 -8.67
CA PRO A 109 -2.42 -22.68 -8.29
C PRO A 109 -1.44 -23.16 -9.35
N ALA A 110 -1.84 -23.09 -10.63
CA ALA A 110 -1.03 -23.53 -11.77
C ALA A 110 0.31 -22.79 -11.91
N GLN A 111 0.44 -21.59 -11.34
CA GLN A 111 1.70 -20.83 -11.38
C GLN A 111 2.72 -21.31 -10.35
N ILE A 112 2.28 -21.92 -9.24
CA ILE A 112 3.12 -22.10 -8.05
C ILE A 112 3.10 -23.52 -7.47
N TRP A 113 2.13 -24.34 -7.86
CA TRP A 113 1.98 -25.70 -7.35
C TRP A 113 2.60 -26.73 -8.28
N ALA A 114 3.49 -27.55 -7.72
CA ALA A 114 4.14 -28.66 -8.41
C ALA A 114 3.86 -30.01 -7.72
N GLY A 115 2.86 -30.07 -6.85
CA GLY A 115 2.47 -31.29 -6.13
C GLY A 115 1.31 -32.04 -6.81
N PRO A 116 0.65 -32.95 -6.07
CA PRO A 116 -0.47 -33.76 -6.53
C PRO A 116 -1.69 -32.96 -7.01
N ASP A 117 -2.67 -33.66 -7.57
CA ASP A 117 -3.94 -33.08 -8.01
C ASP A 117 -4.62 -32.32 -6.84
N LEU A 118 -5.02 -31.08 -7.11
CA LEU A 118 -5.70 -30.20 -6.15
C LEU A 118 -7.00 -30.80 -5.62
N ALA A 119 -7.65 -31.70 -6.38
CA ALA A 119 -8.84 -32.42 -5.93
C ALA A 119 -8.61 -33.26 -4.66
N LEU A 120 -7.36 -33.66 -4.37
CA LEU A 120 -7.03 -34.34 -3.11
C LEU A 120 -7.26 -33.47 -1.87
N ALA A 121 -7.27 -32.14 -2.02
CA ALA A 121 -7.59 -31.27 -0.90
C ALA A 121 -9.01 -31.52 -0.37
N ASP A 122 -9.94 -31.97 -1.20
CA ASP A 122 -11.35 -32.20 -0.81
C ASP A 122 -11.55 -33.54 -0.06
N THR A 123 -10.54 -34.41 -0.05
CA THR A 123 -10.62 -35.72 0.60
C THR A 123 -10.14 -35.71 2.05
N VAL A 124 -9.68 -34.56 2.55
CA VAL A 124 -9.13 -34.41 3.90
C VAL A 124 -9.79 -33.28 4.66
N GLU A 125 -10.15 -33.57 5.91
CA GLU A 125 -10.69 -32.59 6.84
C GLU A 125 -9.60 -31.66 7.36
N ARG A 126 -9.91 -30.36 7.43
CA ARG A 126 -8.97 -29.37 7.98
C ARG A 126 -8.91 -29.52 9.49
N THR A 127 -7.76 -29.95 10.01
CA THR A 127 -7.53 -30.02 11.45
C THR A 127 -7.27 -28.64 12.05
N THR A 128 -7.35 -28.53 13.37
CA THR A 128 -7.03 -27.28 14.08
C THR A 128 -5.55 -26.95 13.96
N GLU A 129 -4.71 -27.98 13.94
CA GLU A 129 -3.26 -27.90 13.78
C GLU A 129 -2.88 -27.37 12.40
N MET A 130 -3.54 -27.84 11.33
CA MET A 130 -3.33 -27.33 9.97
C MET A 130 -3.69 -25.85 9.87
N ARG A 131 -4.85 -25.46 10.40
CA ARG A 131 -5.27 -24.04 10.41
C ARG A 131 -4.30 -23.15 11.18
N ALA A 132 -3.86 -23.60 12.37
CA ALA A 132 -2.90 -22.86 13.19
C ALA A 132 -1.53 -22.76 12.52
N LEU A 133 -1.09 -23.81 11.82
CA LEU A 133 0.13 -23.78 11.02
C LEU A 133 0.03 -22.73 9.91
N ILE A 134 -1.06 -22.75 9.13
CA ILE A 134 -1.31 -21.78 8.06
C ILE A 134 -1.25 -20.35 8.60
N ASP A 135 -2.00 -20.04 9.66
CA ASP A 135 -2.02 -18.70 10.28
C ASP A 135 -0.61 -18.25 10.73
N ARG A 136 0.24 -19.19 11.18
CA ARG A 136 1.62 -18.91 11.55
C ARG A 136 2.52 -18.66 10.33
N VAL A 137 2.46 -19.50 9.30
CA VAL A 137 3.43 -19.47 8.18
C VAL A 137 3.15 -18.38 7.16
N VAL A 138 1.89 -17.95 7.03
CA VAL A 138 1.51 -16.80 6.19
C VAL A 138 1.90 -15.47 6.84
N ALA A 139 2.10 -15.44 8.16
CA ALA A 139 2.41 -14.21 8.88
C ALA A 139 3.75 -13.60 8.45
N ARG A 140 3.72 -12.38 7.90
CA ARG A 140 4.91 -11.67 7.38
C ARG A 140 6.05 -11.52 8.39
N ARG A 141 5.72 -11.43 9.68
CA ARG A 141 6.69 -11.29 10.78
C ARG A 141 7.57 -12.54 10.97
N LEU A 142 7.12 -13.69 10.49
CA LEU A 142 7.88 -14.93 10.54
C LEU A 142 8.83 -14.96 9.34
N PRO A 143 10.16 -15.04 9.52
CA PRO A 143 11.11 -15.19 8.43
C PRO A 143 10.69 -16.32 7.47
N LEU A 144 10.85 -16.09 6.16
CA LEU A 144 10.34 -17.04 5.15
C LEU A 144 11.02 -18.42 5.28
N ASP A 145 12.32 -18.45 5.54
CA ASP A 145 13.09 -19.66 5.78
C ASP A 145 12.58 -20.46 7.00
N GLU A 146 12.24 -19.78 8.10
CA GLU A 146 11.61 -20.42 9.27
C GLU A 146 10.21 -20.94 8.91
N ALA A 147 9.41 -20.16 8.18
CA ALA A 147 8.07 -20.54 7.76
C ALA A 147 8.10 -21.80 6.87
N GLU A 148 9.01 -21.84 5.89
CA GLU A 148 9.22 -23.01 5.04
C GLU A 148 9.67 -24.24 5.84
N ALA A 149 10.56 -24.06 6.83
CA ALA A 149 11.02 -25.16 7.68
C ALA A 149 9.87 -25.78 8.50
N LEU A 150 8.97 -24.95 9.04
CA LEU A 150 7.79 -25.43 9.78
C LEU A 150 6.86 -26.24 8.91
N VAL A 151 6.62 -25.81 7.66
CA VAL A 151 5.74 -26.54 6.76
C VAL A 151 6.38 -27.85 6.31
N ARG A 152 7.68 -27.85 5.97
CA ARG A 152 8.42 -29.09 5.64
C ARG A 152 8.36 -30.09 6.79
N ALA A 153 8.61 -29.64 8.02
CA ALA A 153 8.56 -30.50 9.20
C ALA A 153 7.15 -31.09 9.39
N HIS A 154 6.11 -30.27 9.29
CA HIS A 154 4.74 -30.75 9.42
C HIS A 154 4.39 -31.79 8.35
N VAL A 155 4.73 -31.55 7.08
CA VAL A 155 4.45 -32.50 5.99
C VAL A 155 5.24 -33.81 6.17
N ALA A 156 6.50 -33.73 6.62
CA ALA A 156 7.34 -34.90 6.84
C ALA A 156 6.84 -35.79 7.99
N ASP A 157 6.20 -35.20 9.01
CA ASP A 157 5.64 -35.91 10.16
C ASP A 157 4.30 -36.61 9.87
N LEU A 158 3.66 -36.32 8.73
CA LEU A 158 2.39 -36.94 8.34
C LEU A 158 2.57 -38.42 7.95
N PRO A 159 1.59 -39.28 8.28
CA PRO A 159 1.54 -40.65 7.77
C PRO A 159 1.61 -40.67 6.23
N GLU A 160 2.39 -41.58 5.66
CA GLU A 160 2.61 -41.68 4.21
C GLU A 160 1.30 -41.73 3.41
N ALA A 161 0.31 -42.50 3.90
CA ALA A 161 -0.99 -42.65 3.25
C ALA A 161 -1.85 -41.38 3.22
N GLU A 162 -1.60 -40.42 4.11
CA GLU A 162 -2.40 -39.18 4.23
C GLU A 162 -1.65 -37.94 3.72
N ARG A 163 -0.32 -38.08 3.53
CA ARG A 163 0.61 -36.97 3.29
C ARG A 163 0.23 -36.13 2.07
N GLU A 164 -0.05 -36.76 0.94
CA GLU A 164 -0.38 -36.04 -0.30
C GLU A 164 -1.66 -35.20 -0.16
N ALA A 165 -2.72 -35.79 0.39
CA ALA A 165 -3.99 -35.09 0.57
C ALA A 165 -3.87 -33.93 1.56
N ALA A 166 -3.24 -34.17 2.72
CA ALA A 166 -3.03 -33.14 3.73
C ALA A 166 -2.10 -32.01 3.25
N ALA A 167 -1.00 -32.31 2.56
CA ALA A 167 -0.12 -31.29 1.97
C ALA A 167 -0.84 -30.46 0.90
N THR A 168 -1.66 -31.10 0.06
CA THR A 168 -2.46 -30.41 -0.96
C THR A 168 -3.50 -29.49 -0.31
N ALA A 169 -4.17 -29.94 0.76
CA ALA A 169 -5.09 -29.09 1.52
C ALA A 169 -4.39 -27.90 2.20
N LEU A 170 -3.19 -28.11 2.78
CA LEU A 170 -2.37 -27.02 3.33
C LEU A 170 -2.06 -25.99 2.25
N PHE A 171 -1.66 -26.44 1.07
CA PHE A 171 -1.36 -25.55 -0.06
C PHE A 171 -2.58 -24.74 -0.49
N VAL A 172 -3.73 -25.40 -0.72
CA VAL A 172 -4.97 -24.74 -1.18
C VAL A 172 -5.41 -23.65 -0.20
N ASP A 173 -5.47 -23.98 1.09
CA ASP A 173 -5.95 -23.06 2.12
C ASP A 173 -4.96 -21.92 2.37
N MET A 174 -3.64 -22.20 2.33
CA MET A 174 -2.58 -21.20 2.41
C MET A 174 -2.65 -20.22 1.23
N LEU A 175 -2.78 -20.72 0.00
CA LEU A 175 -2.86 -19.88 -1.18
C LEU A 175 -4.12 -19.00 -1.15
N ALA A 176 -5.27 -19.55 -0.72
CA ALA A 176 -6.48 -18.77 -0.52
C ALA A 176 -6.25 -17.63 0.48
N ARG A 177 -5.59 -17.90 1.62
CA ARG A 177 -5.29 -16.87 2.63
C ARG A 177 -4.38 -15.77 2.09
N LEU A 178 -3.32 -16.12 1.38
CA LEU A 178 -2.38 -15.16 0.79
C LEU A 178 -3.01 -14.34 -0.34
N ASN A 179 -3.88 -14.96 -1.17
CA ASN A 179 -4.62 -14.24 -2.20
C ASN A 179 -5.63 -13.24 -1.62
N ASN A 180 -6.30 -13.58 -0.52
CA ASN A 180 -7.19 -12.66 0.17
C ASN A 180 -6.42 -11.44 0.69
N GLU A 181 -5.30 -11.68 1.39
CA GLU A 181 -4.43 -10.62 1.88
C GLU A 181 -3.89 -9.73 0.75
N ARG A 182 -3.47 -10.36 -0.36
CA ARG A 182 -2.99 -9.65 -1.55
C ARG A 182 -4.09 -8.76 -2.14
N SER A 183 -5.31 -9.27 -2.25
CA SER A 183 -6.46 -8.52 -2.79
C SER A 183 -6.78 -7.29 -1.93
N GLU A 184 -6.74 -7.42 -0.61
CA GLU A 184 -6.92 -6.29 0.32
C GLU A 184 -5.85 -5.22 0.15
N VAL A 185 -4.58 -5.64 0.07
CA VAL A 185 -3.45 -4.74 -0.18
C VAL A 185 -3.63 -4.02 -1.52
N MET A 186 -3.89 -4.75 -2.59
CA MET A 186 -4.07 -4.16 -3.92
C MET A 186 -5.23 -3.15 -3.95
N GLY A 187 -6.36 -3.45 -3.33
CA GLY A 187 -7.47 -2.49 -3.22
C GLY A 187 -7.09 -1.25 -2.41
N GLY A 188 -6.24 -1.39 -1.39
CA GLY A 188 -5.65 -0.25 -0.67
C GLY A 188 -4.75 0.62 -1.55
N ILE A 189 -3.93 -0.01 -2.39
CA ILE A 189 -3.05 0.65 -3.34
C ILE A 189 -3.85 1.43 -4.40
N GLU A 190 -4.97 0.88 -4.89
CA GLU A 190 -5.85 1.59 -5.83
C GLU A 190 -6.46 2.83 -5.20
N ARG A 191 -7.00 2.71 -3.98
CA ARG A 191 -7.52 3.88 -3.25
C ARG A 191 -6.43 4.93 -3.02
N TYR A 192 -5.20 4.49 -2.81
CA TYR A 192 -4.05 5.39 -2.69
C TYR A 192 -3.77 6.12 -4.01
N GLY A 193 -3.72 5.40 -5.13
CA GLY A 193 -3.51 5.98 -6.46
C GLY A 193 -4.62 6.95 -6.87
N ALA A 194 -5.89 6.63 -6.60
CA ALA A 194 -7.01 7.54 -6.78
C ALA A 194 -6.82 8.87 -6.02
N LYS A 195 -6.40 8.79 -4.75
CA LYS A 195 -6.09 9.97 -3.93
C LYS A 195 -4.89 10.77 -4.46
N GLN A 196 -3.87 10.11 -5.03
CA GLN A 196 -2.76 10.81 -5.68
C GLN A 196 -3.20 11.58 -6.92
N LYS A 197 -4.06 10.98 -7.76
CA LYS A 197 -4.64 11.67 -8.92
C LYS A 197 -5.46 12.88 -8.50
N ALA A 198 -6.31 12.73 -7.48
CA ALA A 198 -7.11 13.82 -6.94
C ALA A 198 -6.23 14.96 -6.36
N LEU A 199 -5.17 14.63 -5.62
CA LEU A 199 -4.23 15.62 -5.10
C LEU A 199 -3.46 16.33 -6.23
N ALA A 200 -3.06 15.60 -7.28
CA ALA A 200 -2.44 16.21 -8.45
C ALA A 200 -3.40 17.15 -9.20
N ALA A 201 -4.68 16.82 -9.31
CA ALA A 201 -5.69 17.71 -9.87
C ALA A 201 -5.86 18.97 -9.01
N LYS A 202 -5.94 18.80 -7.68
CA LYS A 202 -6.00 19.91 -6.72
C LYS A 202 -4.80 20.85 -6.85
N LEU A 203 -3.58 20.32 -6.96
CA LEU A 203 -2.36 21.11 -7.12
C LEU A 203 -2.36 21.93 -8.42
N ARG A 204 -2.87 21.38 -9.52
CA ARG A 204 -3.03 22.13 -10.77
C ARG A 204 -4.00 23.30 -10.61
N ALA A 205 -5.15 23.07 -9.95
CA ALA A 205 -6.11 24.12 -9.65
C ALA A 205 -5.51 25.19 -8.74
N GLN A 206 -4.86 24.81 -7.64
CA GLN A 206 -4.19 25.73 -6.71
C GLN A 206 -3.07 26.53 -7.39
N SER A 207 -2.35 25.94 -8.35
CA SER A 207 -1.32 26.66 -9.12
C SER A 207 -1.95 27.73 -10.01
N ALA A 208 -3.08 27.42 -10.66
CA ALA A 208 -3.83 28.39 -11.47
C ALA A 208 -4.43 29.51 -10.60
N ASP A 209 -5.04 29.15 -9.47
CA ASP A 209 -5.61 30.09 -8.50
C ASP A 209 -4.53 31.02 -7.93
N PHE A 210 -3.36 30.48 -7.58
CA PHE A 210 -2.23 31.29 -7.10
C PHE A 210 -1.77 32.30 -8.16
N ALA A 211 -1.70 31.89 -9.42
CA ALA A 211 -1.35 32.79 -10.51
C ALA A 211 -2.39 33.91 -10.72
N GLU A 212 -3.68 33.64 -10.47
CA GLU A 212 -4.75 34.64 -10.52
C GLU A 212 -4.67 35.62 -9.33
N VAL A 213 -4.54 35.11 -8.11
CA VAL A 213 -4.37 35.91 -6.89
C VAL A 213 -3.14 36.81 -6.98
N GLN A 214 -2.05 36.34 -7.59
CA GLN A 214 -0.83 37.13 -7.78
C GLN A 214 -1.00 38.26 -8.81
N ARG A 215 -1.82 38.06 -9.86
CA ARG A 215 -2.05 39.07 -10.91
C ARG A 215 -3.14 40.08 -10.55
N SER A 216 -4.03 39.72 -9.64
CA SER A 216 -5.14 40.57 -9.24
C SER A 216 -4.66 41.78 -8.42
N PRO A 217 -4.92 43.02 -8.86
CA PRO A 217 -4.59 44.21 -8.08
C PRO A 217 -5.47 44.36 -6.82
N ALA A 218 -6.54 43.57 -6.70
CA ALA A 218 -7.43 43.55 -5.53
C ALA A 218 -6.94 42.62 -4.41
N SER A 219 -5.96 41.75 -4.69
CA SER A 219 -5.46 40.79 -3.70
C SER A 219 -4.50 41.45 -2.70
N SER A 220 -4.71 41.16 -1.42
CA SER A 220 -3.81 41.63 -0.37
C SER A 220 -2.55 40.75 -0.30
N ASN A 221 -1.50 41.26 0.36
CA ASN A 221 -0.30 40.46 0.63
C ASN A 221 -0.64 39.17 1.40
N ASN A 222 -1.61 39.22 2.32
CA ASN A 222 -2.04 38.05 3.07
C ASN A 222 -2.70 37.00 2.16
N ASP A 223 -3.48 37.41 1.16
CA ASP A 223 -4.10 36.48 0.21
C ASP A 223 -3.05 35.74 -0.62
N ILE A 224 -2.02 36.46 -1.07
CA ILE A 224 -0.90 35.92 -1.83
C ILE A 224 -0.08 34.95 -0.96
N GLU A 225 0.26 35.32 0.28
CA GLU A 225 1.01 34.44 1.19
C GLU A 225 0.25 33.17 1.54
N ASN A 226 -1.05 33.28 1.85
CA ASN A 226 -1.89 32.13 2.18
C ASN A 226 -1.99 31.15 1.02
N ALA A 227 -2.24 31.65 -0.20
CA ALA A 227 -2.31 30.82 -1.40
C ALA A 227 -0.95 30.13 -1.69
N ARG A 228 0.17 30.86 -1.52
CA ARG A 228 1.52 30.29 -1.65
C ARG A 228 1.79 29.19 -0.64
N GLN A 229 1.49 29.43 0.64
CA GLN A 229 1.73 28.47 1.71
C GLN A 229 0.91 27.18 1.49
N ALA A 230 -0.35 27.30 1.09
CA ALA A 230 -1.20 26.16 0.78
C ALA A 230 -0.63 25.32 -0.37
N LEU A 231 -0.22 25.97 -1.47
CA LEU A 231 0.39 25.29 -2.62
C LEU A 231 1.69 24.58 -2.25
N LEU A 232 2.57 25.25 -1.47
CA LEU A 232 3.84 24.65 -1.02
C LEU A 232 3.62 23.45 -0.10
N TRP A 233 2.65 23.55 0.82
CA TRP A 233 2.30 22.45 1.72
C TRP A 233 1.81 21.24 0.93
N ASP A 234 0.81 21.42 0.07
CA ASP A 234 0.23 20.31 -0.69
C ASP A 234 1.24 19.69 -1.67
N THR A 235 2.15 20.51 -2.25
CA THR A 235 3.22 20.03 -3.13
C THR A 235 4.19 19.14 -2.38
N ARG A 236 4.57 19.53 -1.15
CA ARG A 236 5.42 18.69 -0.30
C ARG A 236 4.76 17.35 -0.01
N ILE A 237 3.50 17.36 0.44
CA ILE A 237 2.75 16.14 0.75
C ILE A 237 2.62 15.24 -0.48
N PHE A 238 2.39 15.80 -1.66
CA PHE A 238 2.35 15.05 -2.91
C PHE A 238 3.67 14.35 -3.23
N ASN A 239 4.80 15.07 -3.09
CA ASN A 239 6.12 14.51 -3.38
C ASN A 239 6.51 13.42 -2.36
N GLU A 240 6.36 13.66 -1.06
CA GLU A 240 6.62 12.66 -0.01
C GLU A 240 5.82 11.37 -0.24
N ARG A 241 4.56 11.52 -0.64
CA ARG A 241 3.70 10.39 -0.97
C ARG A 241 4.19 9.66 -2.23
N ARG A 242 4.52 10.39 -3.30
CA ARG A 242 5.07 9.79 -4.53
C ARG A 242 6.35 9.00 -4.28
N GLU A 243 7.23 9.50 -3.42
CA GLU A 243 8.45 8.78 -3.03
C GLU A 243 8.14 7.51 -2.24
N SER A 244 7.13 7.55 -1.37
CA SER A 244 6.68 6.40 -0.58
C SER A 244 6.00 5.31 -1.42
N LEU A 245 5.61 5.60 -2.67
CA LEU A 245 4.90 4.68 -3.53
C LEU A 245 5.70 3.39 -3.80
N THR A 246 7.02 3.49 -3.89
CA THR A 246 7.90 2.32 -4.10
C THR A 246 7.66 1.25 -3.04
N TYR A 247 7.71 1.62 -1.76
CA TYR A 247 7.51 0.69 -0.65
C TYR A 247 6.10 0.09 -0.64
N VAL A 248 5.10 0.88 -1.00
CA VAL A 248 3.71 0.43 -1.09
C VAL A 248 3.56 -0.62 -2.19
N CYS A 249 4.23 -0.41 -3.33
CA CYS A 249 4.20 -1.32 -4.47
C CYS A 249 5.05 -2.59 -4.29
N GLU A 250 5.94 -2.64 -3.29
CA GLU A 250 6.69 -3.84 -2.94
C GLU A 250 5.86 -4.86 -2.15
N VAL A 251 4.83 -4.42 -1.42
CA VAL A 251 4.05 -5.31 -0.54
C VAL A 251 3.42 -6.49 -1.29
N PRO A 252 2.76 -6.32 -2.46
CA PRO A 252 2.24 -7.46 -3.22
C PRO A 252 3.33 -8.45 -3.64
N ILE A 253 4.53 -7.96 -3.98
CA ILE A 253 5.68 -8.79 -4.38
C ILE A 253 6.13 -9.67 -3.21
N LEU A 254 6.18 -9.13 -1.99
CA LEU A 254 6.55 -9.90 -0.80
C LEU A 254 5.53 -11.00 -0.47
N ILE A 255 4.23 -10.74 -0.69
CA ILE A 255 3.19 -11.76 -0.54
C ILE A 255 3.36 -12.87 -1.58
N GLU A 256 3.64 -12.50 -2.84
CA GLU A 256 3.92 -13.45 -3.92
C GLU A 256 5.14 -14.31 -3.59
N GLN A 257 6.27 -13.71 -3.20
CA GLN A 257 7.48 -14.44 -2.80
C GLN A 257 7.20 -15.45 -1.69
N ARG A 258 6.41 -15.08 -0.69
CA ARG A 258 5.99 -15.98 0.39
C ARG A 258 5.12 -17.13 -0.14
N ALA A 259 4.15 -16.85 -1.00
CA ALA A 259 3.31 -17.89 -1.62
C ALA A 259 4.16 -18.91 -2.39
N PHE A 260 5.10 -18.44 -3.23
CA PHE A 260 6.01 -19.31 -3.98
C PHE A 260 6.95 -20.11 -3.08
N GLY A 261 7.53 -19.50 -2.05
CA GLY A 261 8.44 -20.16 -1.11
C GLY A 261 7.73 -21.29 -0.37
N LEU A 262 6.56 -21.01 0.19
CA LEU A 262 5.78 -22.00 0.93
C LEU A 262 5.22 -23.10 0.01
N ALA A 263 4.74 -22.76 -1.19
CA ALA A 263 4.26 -23.77 -2.14
C ALA A 263 5.36 -24.77 -2.53
N ARG A 264 6.58 -24.26 -2.79
CA ARG A 264 7.76 -25.11 -3.06
C ARG A 264 8.15 -25.94 -1.84
N ALA A 265 8.10 -25.37 -0.64
CA ALA A 265 8.43 -26.07 0.59
C ALA A 265 7.46 -27.22 0.88
N ILE A 266 6.15 -27.03 0.63
CA ILE A 266 5.15 -28.10 0.72
C ILE A 266 5.45 -29.18 -0.32
N ALA A 267 5.55 -28.81 -1.59
CA ALA A 267 5.72 -29.77 -2.69
C ALA A 267 7.04 -30.55 -2.59
N GLY A 268 8.11 -29.92 -2.10
CA GLY A 268 9.41 -30.58 -1.91
C GLY A 268 9.51 -31.46 -0.66
N ALA A 269 8.48 -31.48 0.20
CA ALA A 269 8.40 -32.36 1.37
C ALA A 269 7.51 -33.60 1.15
N LEU A 270 6.86 -33.67 -0.01
CA LEU A 270 6.20 -34.86 -0.54
C LEU A 270 7.26 -35.84 -1.08
#